data_AF-A0A7S0KTA8-F1
#
_entry.id   AF-A0A7S0KTA8-F1
#
_cell.length_a   1.000
_cell.length_b   1.000
_cell.length_c   1.000
_cell.angle_alpha   90.00
_cell.angle_beta   90.00
_cell.angle_gamma   90.00
#
_symmetry.space_group_name_H-M   'P 1'
#
loop_
_entity.id
_entity.type
_entity.pdbx_description
1 polymer ?
#
loop_
_entity_poly.entity_id
_entity_poly.type
_entity_poly.pdbx_seq_one_letter_code
_entity_poly.pdbx_strand_id
1 'polypeptide(L)'
;GLSAMSRDEEPFTGFNKRELHGTLVGNWVEERQLESDTGVFRYKSWVPAPDEYDPATSGPLKREPTATYERVVKHSSALPPRQWMTAAQSHFNDPDARPGYFDARSALGARDRALMAQLEKEALKAATYPAETPAETVKSSAYRAEFVEHDLTGTVVGRRVMYSQDGTKITDEDVDVTWRHEAGLATKGELETWAARTRKGGAFADAVAADSERAYTIYEQQNRLGNYPSATFKGTTSGGENPFALSNRWSKQTVDSGKTEEACDYSATMRGIR
;
A
#
# COMPACT_ATOMS: atom_id res chain seq x y z
N GLY A 1 -60.63 38.03 31.04
CA GLY A 1 -61.23 39.31 31.44
C GLY A 1 -60.16 40.36 31.35
N LEU A 2 -60.27 41.29 30.40
CA LEU A 2 -59.36 42.43 30.29
C LEU A 2 -59.88 43.50 31.26
N SER A 3 -59.26 43.57 32.44
CA SER A 3 -59.48 44.67 33.37
C SER A 3 -58.91 45.93 32.74
N ALA A 4 -59.76 46.92 32.47
CA ALA A 4 -59.30 48.25 32.12
C ALA A 4 -58.47 48.78 33.29
N MET A 5 -57.18 49.05 33.05
CA MET A 5 -56.33 49.71 34.04
C MET A 5 -56.95 51.07 34.37
N SER A 6 -57.30 51.25 35.64
CA SER A 6 -57.85 52.52 36.14
C SER A 6 -56.84 53.63 35.89
N ARG A 7 -57.32 54.83 35.51
CA ARG A 7 -56.50 56.05 35.35
C ARG A 7 -55.71 56.47 36.62
N ASP A 8 -55.83 55.72 37.70
CA ASP A 8 -55.13 55.91 38.97
C ASP A 8 -53.81 55.13 39.08
N GLU A 9 -53.41 54.36 38.05
CA GLU A 9 -52.15 53.59 38.03
C GLU A 9 -50.96 54.34 37.40
N GLU A 10 -51.14 55.59 36.98
CA GLU A 10 -50.02 56.39 36.46
C GLU A 10 -49.10 56.84 37.62
N PRO A 11 -47.77 56.64 37.49
CA PRO A 11 -46.85 57.07 38.54
C PRO A 11 -46.89 58.58 38.69
N PHE A 12 -47.37 59.05 39.84
CA PHE A 12 -47.43 60.47 40.16
C PHE A 12 -46.01 61.05 40.29
N THR A 13 -45.64 61.91 39.35
CA THR A 13 -44.29 62.48 39.17
C THR A 13 -44.25 63.99 39.38
N GLY A 14 -45.24 64.54 40.10
CA GLY A 14 -45.39 65.99 40.32
C GLY A 14 -44.30 66.62 41.19
N PHE A 15 -43.70 65.83 42.09
CA PHE A 15 -42.63 66.24 43.02
C PHE A 15 -41.27 65.64 42.61
N ASN A 16 -40.17 66.06 43.25
CA ASN A 16 -38.78 65.69 42.90
C ASN A 16 -38.32 66.14 41.49
N LYS A 17 -38.72 67.35 41.07
CA LYS A 17 -38.09 68.05 39.93
C LYS A 17 -36.80 68.73 40.39
N ARG A 18 -35.94 69.17 39.45
CA ARG A 18 -34.55 69.68 39.66
C ARG A 18 -34.31 70.61 40.87
N GLU A 19 -35.33 71.32 41.34
CA GLU A 19 -35.24 72.29 42.45
C GLU A 19 -35.83 71.77 43.78
N LEU A 20 -36.55 70.64 43.77
CA LEU A 20 -37.23 70.00 44.91
C LEU A 20 -36.71 68.57 45.15
N HIS A 21 -35.42 68.33 44.94
CA HIS A 21 -34.78 67.06 45.30
C HIS A 21 -34.81 66.85 46.81
N GLY A 22 -35.47 65.77 47.26
CA GLY A 22 -35.48 65.36 48.67
C GLY A 22 -36.86 65.04 49.24
N THR A 23 -37.94 65.26 48.48
CA THR A 23 -39.30 64.92 48.94
C THR A 23 -39.58 63.42 48.83
N LEU A 24 -40.15 62.81 49.86
CA LEU A 24 -40.49 61.38 49.92
C LEU A 24 -41.87 61.10 49.28
N VAL A 25 -42.15 61.71 48.14
CA VAL A 25 -43.44 61.64 47.43
C VAL A 25 -43.27 60.88 46.11
N GLY A 26 -44.18 59.95 45.82
CA GLY A 26 -44.10 59.08 44.64
C GLY A 26 -43.10 57.93 44.82
N ASN A 27 -42.54 57.43 43.70
CA ASN A 27 -41.61 56.29 43.68
C ASN A 27 -40.15 56.68 44.09
N TRP A 28 -40.02 57.44 45.17
CA TRP A 28 -38.75 58.03 45.59
C TRP A 28 -37.68 56.99 45.97
N VAL A 29 -38.09 55.79 46.40
CA VAL A 29 -37.19 54.71 46.80
C VAL A 29 -36.43 54.16 45.59
N GLU A 30 -37.14 53.78 44.53
CA GLU A 30 -36.49 53.31 43.30
C GLU A 30 -35.68 54.41 42.64
N GLU A 31 -36.14 55.67 42.71
CA GLU A 31 -35.40 56.82 42.19
C GLU A 31 -34.07 57.05 42.90
N ARG A 32 -34.02 56.90 44.23
CA ARG A 32 -32.77 57.01 45.00
C ARG A 32 -31.83 55.85 44.73
N GLN A 33 -32.35 54.64 44.60
CA GLN A 33 -31.52 53.48 44.26
C GLN A 33 -30.93 53.64 42.86
N LEU A 34 -31.75 54.07 41.89
CA LEU A 34 -31.30 54.36 40.54
C LEU A 34 -30.24 55.46 40.50
N GLU A 35 -30.40 56.53 41.29
CA GLU A 35 -29.41 57.59 41.43
C GLU A 35 -28.11 57.07 42.06
N SER A 36 -28.19 56.23 43.10
CA SER A 36 -27.01 55.59 43.70
C SER A 36 -26.25 54.71 42.70
N ASP A 37 -26.97 53.97 41.85
CA ASP A 37 -26.36 53.00 40.94
C ASP A 37 -25.81 53.64 39.66
N THR A 38 -26.45 54.71 39.16
CA THR A 38 -26.12 55.31 37.85
C THR A 38 -25.67 56.77 37.92
N GLY A 39 -25.79 57.41 39.08
CA GLY A 39 -25.55 58.84 39.28
C GLY A 39 -26.59 59.74 38.60
N VAL A 40 -27.71 59.19 38.11
CA VAL A 40 -28.69 59.92 37.29
C VAL A 40 -30.12 59.73 37.80
N PHE A 41 -30.80 60.85 38.05
CA PHE A 41 -32.22 60.92 38.39
C PHE A 41 -33.13 60.92 37.14
N ARG A 42 -34.44 60.63 37.29
CA ARG A 42 -35.47 60.43 36.24
C ARG A 42 -35.24 61.13 34.89
N TYR A 43 -34.91 62.43 34.89
CA TYR A 43 -34.86 63.29 33.70
C TYR A 43 -33.43 63.65 33.28
N LYS A 44 -32.79 62.80 32.47
CA LYS A 44 -31.83 63.29 31.47
C LYS A 44 -32.60 63.52 30.17
N SER A 45 -32.55 64.74 29.64
CA SER A 45 -33.04 64.99 28.29
C SER A 45 -32.17 64.16 27.34
N TRP A 46 -32.81 63.23 26.62
CA TRP A 46 -32.16 62.43 25.58
C TRP A 46 -31.76 63.30 24.38
N VAL A 47 -32.30 64.51 24.32
CA VAL A 47 -31.98 65.57 23.38
C VAL A 47 -31.07 66.59 24.10
N PRO A 48 -29.89 66.93 23.56
CA PRO A 48 -29.09 68.03 24.09
C PRO A 48 -29.89 69.33 24.04
N ALA A 49 -29.76 70.17 25.06
CA ALA A 49 -30.33 71.52 24.99
C ALA A 49 -29.67 72.25 23.81
N PRO A 50 -30.40 73.10 23.05
CA PRO A 50 -29.87 73.74 21.84
C PRO A 50 -28.61 74.59 22.07
N ASP A 51 -28.32 74.93 23.34
CA ASP A 51 -27.20 75.79 23.74
C ASP A 51 -25.95 75.01 24.24
N GLU A 52 -25.98 73.67 24.26
CA GLU A 52 -24.82 72.84 24.62
C GLU A 52 -23.99 72.46 23.37
N TYR A 53 -22.83 73.08 23.21
CA TYR A 53 -21.91 72.88 22.08
C TYR A 53 -20.60 72.23 22.52
N ASP A 54 -20.12 71.23 21.77
CA ASP A 54 -18.82 70.58 22.03
C ASP A 54 -17.70 71.34 21.29
N PRO A 55 -16.78 72.02 22.00
CA PRO A 55 -15.73 72.80 21.37
C PRO A 55 -14.72 71.96 20.58
N ALA A 56 -14.65 70.64 20.80
CA ALA A 56 -13.71 69.77 20.11
C ALA A 56 -14.20 69.29 18.73
N THR A 57 -15.51 69.09 18.57
CA THR A 57 -16.07 68.41 17.39
C THR A 57 -16.90 69.33 16.49
N SER A 58 -17.11 70.58 16.92
CA SER A 58 -17.86 71.61 16.19
C SER A 58 -19.26 71.18 15.70
N GLY A 59 -19.93 70.31 16.48
CA GLY A 59 -21.26 69.78 16.19
C GLY A 59 -22.10 69.66 17.46
N PRO A 60 -23.41 69.34 17.34
CA PRO A 60 -24.27 69.16 18.50
C PRO A 60 -23.73 68.05 19.41
N LEU A 61 -23.73 68.29 20.72
CA LEU A 61 -23.19 67.39 21.73
C LEU A 61 -23.90 66.02 21.65
N LYS A 62 -23.22 65.00 21.11
CA LYS A 62 -23.74 63.62 21.09
C LYS A 62 -23.56 63.03 22.49
N ARG A 63 -24.61 63.08 23.31
CA ARG A 63 -24.63 62.31 24.57
C ARG A 63 -24.87 60.84 24.24
N GLU A 64 -23.96 59.97 24.65
CA GLU A 64 -24.14 58.52 24.53
C GLU A 64 -25.44 58.07 25.21
N PRO A 65 -26.13 57.05 24.68
CA PRO A 65 -27.34 56.53 25.30
C PRO A 65 -27.02 56.14 26.75
N THR A 66 -27.76 56.73 27.70
CA THR A 66 -27.68 56.42 29.14
C THR A 66 -27.54 54.92 29.34
N ALA A 67 -26.61 54.45 30.19
CA ALA A 67 -26.35 53.04 30.43
C ALA A 67 -27.63 52.25 30.79
N THR A 68 -28.34 51.73 29.79
CA THR A 68 -29.66 51.09 29.94
C THR A 68 -29.54 49.74 30.64
N TYR A 69 -28.41 49.05 30.45
CA TYR A 69 -28.14 47.76 31.07
C TYR A 69 -28.21 47.83 32.60
N GLU A 70 -27.64 48.88 33.20
CA GLU A 70 -27.64 49.08 34.66
C GLU A 70 -29.03 49.39 35.22
N ARG A 71 -29.91 49.99 34.39
CA ARG A 71 -31.26 50.40 34.79
C ARG A 71 -32.30 49.28 34.63
N VAL A 72 -32.05 48.30 33.77
CA VAL A 72 -33.05 47.32 33.33
C VAL A 72 -32.70 45.88 33.70
N VAL A 73 -31.42 45.48 33.61
CA VAL A 73 -31.03 44.05 33.64
C VAL A 73 -30.07 43.71 34.78
N LYS A 74 -29.26 44.66 35.24
CA LYS A 74 -28.20 44.40 36.22
C LYS A 74 -28.78 43.98 37.58
N HIS A 75 -28.39 42.79 38.03
CA HIS A 75 -28.63 42.33 39.40
C HIS A 75 -27.30 42.36 40.17
N SER A 76 -27.31 42.91 41.39
CA SER A 76 -26.11 42.99 42.25
C SER A 76 -25.55 41.61 42.62
N SER A 77 -26.38 40.57 42.60
CA SER A 77 -26.00 39.18 42.89
C SER A 77 -25.60 38.37 41.67
N ALA A 78 -25.57 38.97 40.46
CA ALA A 78 -25.19 38.24 39.26
C ALA A 78 -23.71 37.88 39.27
N LEU A 79 -23.39 36.63 38.93
CA LEU A 79 -22.00 36.16 38.84
C LEU A 79 -21.26 36.90 37.71
N PRO A 80 -20.05 37.44 37.97
CA PRO A 80 -19.26 38.06 36.92
C PRO A 80 -18.84 37.02 35.87
N PRO A 81 -18.67 37.40 34.58
CA PRO A 81 -18.36 36.46 33.51
C PRO A 81 -17.12 35.58 33.75
N ARG A 82 -16.15 36.06 34.52
CA ARG A 82 -14.94 35.30 34.89
C ARG A 82 -15.23 34.09 35.79
N GLN A 83 -16.37 34.10 36.49
CA GLN A 83 -16.81 33.01 37.36
C GLN A 83 -17.83 32.09 36.67
N TRP A 84 -18.13 32.32 35.38
CA TRP A 84 -18.98 31.43 34.62
C TRP A 84 -18.22 30.13 34.34
N MET A 85 -18.70 29.04 34.95
CA MET A 85 -18.19 27.69 34.72
C MET A 85 -19.31 26.85 34.16
N THR A 86 -19.00 25.97 33.22
CA THR A 86 -19.97 24.99 32.75
C THR A 86 -20.20 23.92 33.83
N ALA A 87 -21.38 23.28 33.83
CA ALA A 87 -21.66 22.16 34.72
C ALA A 87 -20.64 21.00 34.53
N ALA A 88 -20.13 20.80 33.31
CA ALA A 88 -19.09 19.82 33.06
C ALA A 88 -17.77 20.17 33.78
N GLN A 89 -17.36 21.43 33.71
CA GLN A 89 -16.14 21.92 34.39
C GLN A 89 -16.26 21.89 35.92
N SER A 90 -17.45 22.08 36.49
CA SER A 90 -17.62 21.99 37.95
C SER A 90 -17.60 20.54 38.45
N HIS A 91 -18.23 19.62 37.71
CA HIS A 91 -18.40 18.22 38.13
C HIS A 91 -17.22 17.31 37.81
N PHE A 92 -16.51 17.56 36.71
CA PHE A 92 -15.37 16.75 36.24
C PHE A 92 -14.06 17.53 36.31
N ASN A 93 -13.67 17.87 37.53
CA ASN A 93 -12.34 18.42 37.80
C ASN A 93 -11.31 17.29 37.87
N ASP A 94 -10.04 17.67 37.71
CA ASP A 94 -8.90 16.78 37.93
C ASP A 94 -9.05 16.08 39.30
N PRO A 95 -9.09 14.73 39.35
CA PRO A 95 -9.27 14.00 40.59
C PRO A 95 -8.22 14.34 41.65
N ASP A 96 -7.00 14.73 41.25
CA ASP A 96 -5.91 15.05 42.16
C ASP A 96 -6.03 16.45 42.79
N ALA A 97 -6.84 17.34 42.19
CA ALA A 97 -6.98 18.73 42.64
C ALA A 97 -8.05 18.92 43.72
N ARG A 98 -8.76 17.86 44.14
CA ARG A 98 -9.82 17.94 45.15
C ARG A 98 -9.28 17.71 46.56
N PRO A 99 -9.18 18.76 47.40
CA PRO A 99 -8.74 18.58 48.78
C PRO A 99 -9.78 17.76 49.57
N GLY A 100 -9.33 16.66 50.18
CA GLY A 100 -10.07 15.97 51.26
C GLY A 100 -10.80 14.67 50.91
N TYR A 101 -10.70 14.15 49.68
CA TYR A 101 -11.47 12.93 49.31
C TYR A 101 -10.70 11.61 49.56
N PHE A 102 -9.40 11.57 49.30
CA PHE A 102 -8.55 10.40 49.58
C PHE A 102 -7.09 10.83 49.62
N ASP A 103 -6.41 10.66 50.76
CA ASP A 103 -4.96 10.85 50.83
C ASP A 103 -4.30 9.55 50.40
N ALA A 104 -3.79 9.50 49.17
CA ALA A 104 -3.15 8.33 48.58
C ALA A 104 -1.78 8.07 49.23
N ARG A 105 -1.77 7.75 50.52
CA ARG A 105 -0.57 7.35 51.25
C ARG A 105 -0.25 5.91 50.89
N SER A 106 0.81 5.72 50.12
CA SER A 106 1.39 4.40 49.93
C SER A 106 1.78 3.81 51.29
N ALA A 107 1.24 2.64 51.63
CA ALA A 107 1.54 1.92 52.87
C ALA A 107 2.99 1.37 52.90
N LEU A 108 3.70 1.37 51.77
CA LEU A 108 5.10 0.95 51.73
C LEU A 108 6.03 2.08 52.15
N GLY A 109 6.94 1.77 53.07
CA GLY A 109 8.08 2.63 53.39
C GLY A 109 9.10 2.70 52.25
N ALA A 110 10.02 3.68 52.33
CA ALA A 110 11.03 3.90 51.29
C ALA A 110 11.94 2.68 51.05
N ARG A 111 12.32 1.98 52.14
CA ARG A 111 13.13 0.76 52.07
C ARG A 111 12.39 -0.38 51.40
N ASP A 112 11.12 -0.58 51.76
CA ASP A 112 10.31 -1.68 51.21
C ASP A 112 9.99 -1.44 49.73
N ARG A 113 9.79 -0.19 49.31
CA ARG A 113 9.65 0.14 47.87
C ARG A 113 10.92 -0.20 47.09
N ALA A 114 12.09 0.10 47.66
CA ALA A 114 13.36 -0.22 47.00
C ALA A 114 13.56 -1.74 46.88
N LEU A 115 13.17 -2.50 47.92
CA LEU A 115 13.21 -3.95 47.92
C LEU A 115 12.24 -4.55 46.88
N MET A 116 10.99 -4.07 46.84
CA MET A 116 9.99 -4.54 45.86
C MET A 116 10.43 -4.25 44.43
N ALA A 117 11.00 -3.06 44.16
CA ALA A 117 11.53 -2.73 42.85
C ALA A 117 12.72 -3.62 42.44
N GLN A 118 13.51 -4.12 43.40
CA GLN A 118 14.57 -5.12 43.13
C GLN A 118 13.96 -6.49 42.84
N LEU A 119 12.99 -6.94 43.64
CA LEU A 119 12.30 -8.21 43.45
C LEU A 119 11.55 -8.26 42.11
N GLU A 120 10.94 -7.16 41.66
CA GLU A 120 10.31 -7.07 40.34
C GLU A 120 11.31 -7.24 39.21
N LYS A 121 12.49 -6.62 39.32
CA LYS A 121 13.57 -6.78 38.33
C LYS A 121 14.10 -8.21 38.28
N GLU A 122 14.21 -8.85 39.44
CA GLU A 122 14.62 -10.26 39.53
C GLU A 122 13.55 -11.21 39.00
N ALA A 123 12.27 -10.94 39.27
CA ALA A 123 11.15 -11.72 38.76
C ALA A 123 11.03 -11.63 37.23
N LEU A 124 11.24 -10.44 36.64
CA LEU A 124 11.29 -10.28 35.19
C LEU A 124 12.43 -11.09 34.55
N LYS A 125 13.57 -11.18 35.24
CA LYS A 125 14.69 -12.02 34.80
C LYS A 125 14.36 -13.51 34.92
N ALA A 126 13.67 -13.93 35.98
CA ALA A 126 13.23 -15.33 36.14
C ALA A 126 12.11 -15.71 35.14
N ALA A 127 11.22 -14.79 34.77
CA ALA A 127 10.18 -15.03 33.77
C ALA A 127 10.72 -15.22 32.34
N THR A 128 12.03 -15.02 32.11
CA THR A 128 12.69 -15.34 30.84
C THR A 128 13.20 -16.78 30.73
N TYR A 129 12.95 -17.65 31.72
CA TYR A 129 12.99 -19.09 31.45
C TYR A 129 11.96 -19.37 30.35
N PRO A 130 12.36 -19.98 29.22
CA PRO A 130 11.48 -20.11 28.09
C PRO A 130 10.26 -20.92 28.53
N ALA A 131 9.11 -20.25 28.56
CA ALA A 131 7.83 -20.92 28.48
C ALA A 131 7.94 -21.98 27.38
N GLU A 132 7.56 -23.21 27.71
CA GLU A 132 7.49 -24.40 26.87
C GLU A 132 7.75 -24.10 25.39
N THR A 133 8.87 -24.60 24.85
CA THR A 133 9.20 -24.43 23.42
C THR A 133 7.95 -24.69 22.60
N PRO A 134 7.43 -23.68 21.87
CA PRO A 134 6.16 -23.82 21.18
C PRO A 134 6.26 -25.04 20.26
N ALA A 135 5.28 -25.93 20.35
CA ALA A 135 5.25 -27.14 19.53
C ALA A 135 5.49 -26.76 18.07
N GLU A 136 6.49 -27.40 17.45
CA GLU A 136 6.84 -27.10 16.06
C GLU A 136 5.61 -27.23 15.18
N THR A 137 5.25 -26.15 14.50
CA THR A 137 4.11 -26.16 13.58
C THR A 137 4.42 -27.12 12.43
N VAL A 138 3.41 -27.90 12.02
CA VAL A 138 3.54 -28.86 10.92
C VAL A 138 3.86 -28.10 9.63
N LYS A 139 5.13 -28.13 9.21
CA LYS A 139 5.63 -27.37 8.04
C LYS A 139 5.17 -27.95 6.70
N SER A 140 4.83 -29.24 6.66
CA SER A 140 4.39 -29.94 5.45
C SER A 140 3.64 -31.22 5.78
N SER A 141 2.85 -31.72 4.82
CA SER A 141 2.29 -33.07 4.88
C SER A 141 3.39 -34.13 4.86
N ALA A 142 3.11 -35.32 5.41
CA ALA A 142 4.05 -36.45 5.45
C ALA A 142 4.61 -36.80 4.05
N TYR A 143 3.76 -36.76 3.02
CA TYR A 143 4.16 -37.03 1.64
C TYR A 143 5.29 -36.10 1.15
N ARG A 144 5.18 -34.79 1.42
CA ARG A 144 6.21 -33.82 0.98
C ARG A 144 7.49 -33.93 1.80
N ALA A 145 7.40 -34.38 3.05
CA ALA A 145 8.57 -34.61 3.89
C ALA A 145 9.35 -35.86 3.48
N GLU A 146 8.66 -36.89 2.97
CA GLU A 146 9.26 -38.18 2.62
C GLU A 146 9.81 -38.22 1.18
N PHE A 147 9.12 -37.61 0.21
CA PHE A 147 9.56 -37.62 -1.19
C PHE A 147 10.37 -36.36 -1.52
N VAL A 148 11.69 -36.47 -1.31
CA VAL A 148 12.65 -35.42 -1.64
C VAL A 148 13.51 -35.88 -2.83
N GLU A 149 13.85 -34.95 -3.72
CA GLU A 149 14.77 -35.22 -4.81
C GLU A 149 16.15 -35.56 -4.23
N HIS A 150 16.63 -36.76 -4.54
CA HIS A 150 17.96 -37.21 -4.13
C HIS A 150 18.96 -36.96 -5.25
N ASP A 151 20.14 -36.49 -4.88
CA ASP A 151 21.25 -36.41 -5.82
C ASP A 151 21.61 -37.83 -6.31
N LEU A 152 21.58 -38.00 -7.62
CA LEU A 152 21.89 -39.26 -8.29
C LEU A 152 23.39 -39.38 -8.65
N THR A 153 24.24 -38.43 -8.24
CA THR A 153 25.68 -38.54 -8.48
C THR A 153 26.28 -39.81 -7.86
N GLY A 154 27.08 -40.53 -8.66
CA GLY A 154 27.69 -41.80 -8.25
C GLY A 154 26.74 -43.01 -8.21
N THR A 155 25.44 -42.83 -8.44
CA THR A 155 24.52 -43.95 -8.55
C THR A 155 24.71 -44.68 -9.89
N VAL A 156 24.84 -46.01 -9.83
CA VAL A 156 25.01 -46.83 -11.03
C VAL A 156 23.64 -47.32 -11.48
N VAL A 157 23.16 -46.80 -12.60
CA VAL A 157 21.91 -47.28 -13.21
C VAL A 157 22.13 -48.68 -13.79
N GLY A 158 21.25 -49.62 -13.40
CA GLY A 158 21.26 -50.97 -13.92
C GLY A 158 21.03 -51.02 -15.43
N ARG A 159 21.63 -52.01 -16.10
CA ARG A 159 21.49 -52.21 -17.56
C ARG A 159 20.62 -53.42 -17.85
N ARG A 160 19.99 -53.45 -19.03
CA ARG A 160 19.18 -54.59 -19.48
C ARG A 160 19.97 -55.90 -19.50
N VAL A 161 21.26 -55.83 -19.85
CA VAL A 161 22.21 -56.94 -19.74
C VAL A 161 23.49 -56.36 -19.11
N MET A 162 23.91 -56.91 -17.97
CA MET A 162 25.09 -56.42 -17.22
C MET A 162 26.27 -57.39 -17.29
N TYR A 163 26.00 -58.69 -17.27
CA TYR A 163 27.00 -59.75 -17.24
C TYR A 163 26.63 -60.84 -18.23
N SER A 164 27.65 -61.50 -18.79
CA SER A 164 27.50 -62.76 -19.51
C SER A 164 27.24 -63.91 -18.53
N GLN A 165 26.93 -65.11 -19.05
CA GLN A 165 26.76 -66.32 -18.23
C GLN A 165 28.07 -66.71 -17.51
N ASP A 166 29.22 -66.34 -18.08
CA ASP A 166 30.55 -66.58 -17.51
C ASP A 166 30.92 -65.56 -16.41
N GLY A 167 30.02 -64.62 -16.10
CA GLY A 167 30.24 -63.57 -15.10
C GLY A 167 31.11 -62.41 -15.59
N THR A 168 31.46 -62.35 -16.87
CA THR A 168 32.19 -61.21 -17.44
C THR A 168 31.25 -60.02 -17.60
N LYS A 169 31.70 -58.84 -17.16
CA LYS A 169 30.92 -57.60 -17.28
C LYS A 169 30.90 -57.15 -18.73
N ILE A 170 29.71 -56.89 -19.25
CA ILE A 170 29.51 -56.34 -20.60
C ILE A 170 29.62 -54.82 -20.52
N THR A 171 30.61 -54.26 -21.20
CA THR A 171 30.84 -52.81 -21.28
C THR A 171 29.92 -52.18 -22.32
N ASP A 172 29.85 -50.84 -22.37
CA ASP A 172 29.04 -50.17 -23.39
C ASP A 172 29.62 -50.33 -24.80
N GLU A 173 30.92 -50.59 -24.90
CA GLU A 173 31.63 -50.80 -26.18
C GLU A 173 31.30 -52.17 -26.78
N ASP A 174 30.94 -53.15 -25.94
CA ASP A 174 30.58 -54.52 -26.35
C ASP A 174 29.15 -54.62 -26.91
N VAL A 175 28.34 -53.56 -26.78
CA VAL A 175 26.96 -53.55 -27.26
C VAL A 175 26.94 -53.23 -28.75
N ASP A 176 26.57 -54.22 -29.55
CA ASP A 176 26.36 -54.04 -30.99
C ASP A 176 25.09 -53.21 -31.26
N VAL A 177 25.30 -51.92 -31.50
CA VAL A 177 24.25 -50.95 -31.85
C VAL A 177 23.68 -51.20 -33.24
N THR A 178 24.53 -51.58 -34.20
CA THR A 178 24.14 -51.81 -35.60
C THR A 178 23.19 -53.00 -35.68
N TRP A 179 23.56 -54.11 -35.04
CA TRP A 179 22.72 -55.30 -34.96
C TRP A 179 21.37 -55.00 -34.29
N ARG A 180 21.35 -54.21 -33.20
CA ARG A 180 20.09 -53.84 -32.53
C ARG A 180 19.13 -53.05 -33.41
N HIS A 181 19.67 -52.15 -34.23
CA HIS A 181 18.89 -51.40 -35.20
C HIS A 181 18.35 -52.30 -36.31
N GLU A 182 19.23 -53.13 -36.90
CA GLU A 182 18.86 -54.05 -37.99
C GLU A 182 17.87 -55.13 -37.55
N ALA A 183 17.97 -55.59 -36.29
CA ALA A 183 17.03 -56.52 -35.67
C ALA A 183 15.70 -55.86 -35.25
N GLY A 184 15.55 -54.55 -35.42
CA GLY A 184 14.32 -53.82 -35.06
C GLY A 184 14.05 -53.73 -33.55
N LEU A 185 15.07 -53.90 -32.72
CA LEU A 185 14.93 -53.89 -31.25
C LEU A 185 14.82 -52.49 -30.66
N ALA A 186 15.33 -51.47 -31.36
CA ALA A 186 15.25 -50.07 -31.01
C ALA A 186 15.44 -49.20 -32.25
N THR A 187 14.99 -47.94 -32.19
CA THR A 187 15.16 -47.01 -33.30
C THR A 187 16.61 -46.52 -33.40
N LYS A 188 17.03 -46.15 -34.62
CA LYS A 188 18.39 -45.64 -34.85
C LYS A 188 18.72 -44.42 -33.98
N GLY A 189 17.78 -43.47 -33.87
CA GLY A 189 17.98 -42.25 -33.09
C GLY A 189 18.14 -42.52 -31.58
N GLU A 190 17.36 -43.42 -31.01
CA GLU A 190 17.51 -43.81 -29.59
C GLU A 190 18.86 -44.49 -29.33
N LEU A 191 19.28 -45.36 -30.26
CA LEU A 191 20.53 -46.07 -30.16
C LEU A 191 21.74 -45.16 -30.34
N GLU A 192 21.69 -44.22 -31.28
CA GLU A 192 22.75 -43.24 -31.51
C GLU A 192 22.86 -42.24 -30.35
N THR A 193 21.75 -41.79 -29.77
CA THR A 193 21.76 -40.95 -28.57
C THR A 193 22.25 -41.69 -27.33
N TRP A 194 21.99 -42.99 -27.24
CA TRP A 194 22.57 -43.85 -26.21
C TRP A 194 24.08 -44.03 -26.43
N ALA A 195 24.50 -44.38 -27.65
CA ALA A 195 25.90 -44.58 -28.01
C ALA A 195 26.73 -43.29 -27.87
N ALA A 196 26.16 -42.14 -28.22
CA ALA A 196 26.78 -40.83 -28.06
C ALA A 196 27.06 -40.49 -26.58
N ARG A 197 26.19 -40.95 -25.66
CA ARG A 197 26.37 -40.79 -24.21
C ARG A 197 27.44 -41.72 -23.65
N THR A 198 27.65 -42.88 -24.26
CA THR A 198 28.54 -43.93 -23.73
C THR A 198 29.90 -44.00 -24.41
N ARG A 199 30.07 -43.47 -25.64
CA ARG A 199 31.37 -43.39 -26.31
C ARG A 199 32.31 -42.42 -25.61
N LYS A 200 33.47 -42.92 -25.17
CA LYS A 200 34.62 -42.08 -24.81
C LYS A 200 35.13 -41.38 -26.07
N GLY A 201 34.77 -40.11 -26.26
CA GLY A 201 35.23 -39.32 -27.41
C GLY A 201 34.20 -38.36 -28.01
N GLY A 202 32.96 -38.36 -27.50
CA GLY A 202 31.91 -37.47 -27.98
C GLY A 202 31.18 -38.03 -29.20
N ALA A 203 29.93 -37.57 -29.38
CA ALA A 203 29.16 -37.86 -30.58
C ALA A 203 29.94 -37.41 -31.83
N PHE A 204 29.75 -38.10 -32.96
CA PHE A 204 29.85 -37.43 -34.25
C PHE A 204 28.71 -36.42 -34.28
N ALA A 205 28.93 -35.25 -33.69
CA ALA A 205 28.03 -34.14 -33.83
C ALA A 205 28.09 -33.76 -35.32
N ASP A 206 26.97 -33.89 -36.03
CA ASP A 206 26.80 -33.11 -37.25
C ASP A 206 26.95 -31.64 -36.85
N ALA A 207 28.14 -31.11 -37.13
CA ALA A 207 28.67 -29.87 -36.58
C ALA A 207 28.05 -28.65 -37.28
N VAL A 208 26.73 -28.55 -37.26
CA VAL A 208 26.05 -27.32 -37.66
C VAL A 208 25.14 -26.88 -36.53
N ALA A 209 25.58 -25.82 -35.84
CA ALA A 209 24.85 -25.18 -34.77
C ALA A 209 23.36 -25.01 -35.16
N ALA A 210 22.48 -25.48 -34.28
CA ALA A 210 21.06 -25.25 -34.42
C ALA A 210 20.80 -23.75 -34.31
N ASP A 211 20.59 -23.08 -35.44
CA ASP A 211 19.92 -21.77 -35.42
C ASP A 211 18.53 -22.00 -34.79
N SER A 212 18.31 -21.43 -33.61
CA SER A 212 17.27 -21.87 -32.65
C SER A 212 15.85 -21.60 -33.12
N GLU A 213 15.68 -20.87 -34.21
CA GLU A 213 14.38 -20.45 -34.73
C GLU A 213 13.79 -21.43 -35.75
N ARG A 214 14.59 -22.34 -36.32
CA ARG A 214 14.14 -23.26 -37.38
C ARG A 214 14.03 -24.69 -36.88
N ALA A 215 12.97 -25.37 -37.34
CA ALA A 215 12.77 -26.80 -37.08
C ALA A 215 13.92 -27.63 -37.67
N TYR A 216 14.51 -28.50 -36.85
CA TYR A 216 15.61 -29.36 -37.27
C TYR A 216 15.07 -30.65 -37.90
N THR A 217 15.02 -30.68 -39.24
CA THR A 217 14.54 -31.82 -40.04
C THR A 217 15.64 -32.34 -40.96
N ILE A 218 15.44 -33.54 -41.53
CA ILE A 218 16.42 -34.16 -42.46
C ILE A 218 16.69 -33.24 -43.67
N TYR A 219 15.67 -32.54 -44.18
CA TYR A 219 15.84 -31.58 -45.29
C TYR A 219 16.69 -30.38 -44.90
N GLU A 220 16.46 -29.84 -43.70
CA GLU A 220 17.22 -28.71 -43.17
C GLU A 220 18.69 -29.07 -42.90
N GLN A 221 18.94 -30.28 -42.39
CA GLN A 221 20.30 -30.81 -42.25
C GLN A 221 21.03 -30.84 -43.60
N GLN A 222 20.40 -31.42 -44.63
CA GLN A 222 21.02 -31.51 -45.96
C GLN A 222 21.22 -30.14 -46.60
N ASN A 223 20.28 -29.21 -46.40
CA ASN A 223 20.42 -27.83 -46.84
C ASN A 223 21.60 -27.12 -46.19
N ARG A 224 21.76 -27.28 -44.86
CA ARG A 224 22.90 -26.74 -44.12
C ARG A 224 24.24 -27.33 -44.53
N LEU A 225 24.26 -28.61 -44.88
CA LEU A 225 25.44 -29.29 -45.41
C LEU A 225 25.74 -28.91 -46.88
N GLY A 226 24.89 -28.10 -47.53
CA GLY A 226 25.03 -27.74 -48.94
C GLY A 226 24.69 -28.88 -49.91
N ASN A 227 24.10 -29.97 -49.42
CA ASN A 227 23.72 -31.16 -50.19
C ASN A 227 22.26 -31.10 -50.69
N TYR A 228 21.57 -29.99 -50.48
CA TYR A 228 20.23 -29.75 -51.02
C TYR A 228 20.28 -28.70 -52.15
N PRO A 229 19.63 -28.95 -53.30
CA PRO A 229 18.97 -30.19 -53.71
C PRO A 229 19.96 -31.27 -54.17
N SER A 230 19.55 -32.54 -54.09
CA SER A 230 20.33 -33.69 -54.55
C SER A 230 19.47 -34.76 -55.25
N ALA A 231 20.12 -35.85 -55.69
CA ALA A 231 19.42 -37.00 -56.27
C ALA A 231 18.35 -37.57 -55.33
N THR A 232 18.63 -37.58 -54.02
CA THR A 232 17.73 -38.11 -52.98
C THR A 232 16.74 -37.04 -52.48
N PHE A 233 17.19 -35.80 -52.33
CA PHE A 233 16.38 -34.69 -51.82
C PHE A 233 16.01 -33.73 -52.96
N LYS A 234 14.81 -33.92 -53.53
CA LYS A 234 14.32 -33.11 -54.65
C LYS A 234 13.85 -31.72 -54.21
N GLY A 235 14.18 -30.70 -54.98
CA GLY A 235 13.67 -29.35 -54.83
C GLY A 235 14.55 -28.29 -55.46
N THR A 236 14.35 -27.05 -55.04
CA THR A 236 15.10 -25.87 -55.52
C THR A 236 15.61 -25.09 -54.33
N THR A 237 16.83 -24.56 -54.40
CA THR A 237 17.32 -23.62 -53.39
C THR A 237 16.66 -22.26 -53.56
N SER A 238 16.24 -21.64 -52.46
CA SER A 238 15.89 -20.21 -52.40
C SER A 238 16.94 -19.45 -51.59
N GLY A 239 17.35 -18.26 -52.07
CA GLY A 239 18.33 -17.40 -51.37
C GLY A 239 17.72 -16.57 -50.23
N GLY A 240 16.53 -16.93 -49.74
CA GLY A 240 15.80 -16.22 -48.71
C GLY A 240 15.86 -16.89 -47.33
N GLU A 241 15.13 -16.32 -46.38
CA GLU A 241 15.04 -16.86 -45.01
C GLU A 241 14.39 -18.24 -44.97
N ASN A 242 13.42 -18.54 -45.83
CA ASN A 242 12.96 -19.91 -46.02
C ASN A 242 13.74 -20.57 -47.18
N PRO A 243 14.60 -21.57 -46.92
CA PRO A 243 15.41 -22.23 -47.96
C PRO A 243 14.61 -23.22 -48.82
N PHE A 244 13.39 -23.56 -48.40
CA PHE A 244 12.47 -24.47 -49.10
C PHE A 244 11.34 -23.72 -49.81
N ALA A 245 11.47 -22.41 -50.00
CA ALA A 245 10.48 -21.63 -50.73
C ALA A 245 10.45 -22.09 -52.20
N LEU A 246 9.24 -22.22 -52.76
CA LEU A 246 9.07 -22.65 -54.15
C LEU A 246 9.70 -21.62 -55.09
N SER A 247 10.79 -21.99 -55.76
CA SER A 247 11.39 -21.19 -56.83
C SER A 247 10.95 -21.74 -58.18
N ASN A 248 10.04 -21.03 -58.85
CA ASN A 248 9.53 -21.42 -60.17
C ASN A 248 10.18 -20.62 -61.32
N ARG A 249 11.31 -19.94 -61.09
CA ARG A 249 11.96 -19.07 -62.08
C ARG A 249 12.20 -19.78 -63.42
N TRP A 250 12.59 -21.06 -63.38
CA TRP A 250 12.78 -21.89 -64.57
C TRP A 250 11.46 -22.28 -65.27
N SER A 251 10.41 -22.62 -64.53
CA SER A 251 9.14 -23.09 -65.07
C SER A 251 8.09 -22.00 -65.32
N LYS A 252 8.38 -20.74 -64.97
CA LYS A 252 7.52 -19.58 -65.29
C LYS A 252 7.28 -19.47 -66.79
N GLN A 253 6.06 -19.10 -67.16
CA GLN A 253 5.68 -18.83 -68.54
C GLN A 253 6.48 -17.65 -69.10
N THR A 254 6.79 -17.68 -70.40
CA THR A 254 7.63 -16.67 -71.07
C THR A 254 7.03 -15.27 -71.06
N VAL A 255 5.70 -15.17 -70.94
CA VAL A 255 4.97 -13.90 -70.89
C VAL A 255 4.91 -13.28 -69.49
N ASP A 256 5.41 -13.98 -68.46
CA ASP A 256 5.39 -13.47 -67.09
C ASP A 256 6.44 -12.36 -66.91
N SER A 257 6.01 -11.21 -66.39
CA SER A 257 6.83 -10.02 -66.12
C SER A 257 8.07 -10.28 -65.25
N GLY A 258 8.05 -11.33 -64.42
CA GLY A 258 9.17 -11.74 -63.58
C GLY A 258 10.02 -12.87 -64.16
N LYS A 259 9.86 -13.23 -65.44
CA LYS A 259 10.68 -14.22 -66.14
C LYS A 259 11.96 -13.56 -66.66
N THR A 260 13.10 -14.07 -66.24
CA THR A 260 14.40 -13.70 -66.81
C THR A 260 14.93 -14.88 -67.63
N GLU A 261 15.41 -14.62 -68.84
CA GLU A 261 16.20 -15.59 -69.58
C GLU A 261 17.57 -15.68 -68.92
N GLU A 262 17.85 -16.80 -68.25
CA GLU A 262 19.19 -17.05 -67.74
C GLU A 262 20.08 -17.45 -68.91
N ALA A 263 21.11 -16.65 -69.21
CA ALA A 263 22.20 -17.10 -70.05
C ALA A 263 22.84 -18.32 -69.38
N CYS A 264 22.88 -19.46 -70.07
CA CYS A 264 23.48 -20.68 -69.57
C CYS A 264 24.98 -20.46 -69.32
N ASP A 265 25.34 -20.07 -68.11
CA ASP A 265 26.72 -20.04 -67.67
C ASP A 265 27.10 -21.48 -67.29
N TYR A 266 27.58 -22.25 -68.27
CA TYR A 266 28.01 -23.65 -68.15
C TYR A 266 29.21 -23.85 -67.20
N SER A 267 29.67 -22.79 -66.53
CA SER A 267 30.84 -22.82 -65.64
C SER A 267 30.52 -23.31 -64.22
N ALA A 268 29.26 -23.27 -63.77
CA ALA A 268 28.89 -23.62 -62.39
C ALA A 268 28.50 -25.11 -62.20
N THR A 269 28.07 -25.81 -63.25
CA THR A 269 27.59 -27.21 -63.19
C THR A 269 28.69 -28.27 -63.17
N MET A 270 29.97 -27.89 -63.30
CA MET A 270 31.12 -28.81 -63.36
C MET A 270 32.05 -28.72 -62.14
N ARG A 271 31.57 -28.22 -60.98
CA ARG A 271 32.32 -28.32 -59.70
C ARG A 271 31.80 -29.40 -58.74
N GLY A 272 30.76 -30.15 -59.12
CA GLY A 272 30.16 -31.19 -58.27
C GLY A 272 30.13 -32.60 -58.88
N ILE A 273 30.75 -32.82 -60.05
CA ILE A 273 30.90 -34.15 -60.64
C ILE A 273 32.40 -34.43 -60.82
N ARG A 274 33.05 -34.82 -59.74
CA ARG A 274 34.20 -35.72 -59.69
C ARG A 274 34.06 -36.62 -58.49
#